data_AF-A0AAP0QSU9-F1
#
_entry.id   AF-A0AAP0QSU9-F1
#
_cell.length_a   1.000
_cell.length_b   1.000
_cell.length_c   1.000
_cell.angle_alpha   90.00
_cell.angle_beta   90.00
_cell.angle_gamma   90.00
#
_symmetry.space_group_name_H-M   'P 1'
#
loop_
_entity.id
_entity.type
_entity.pdbx_description
1 polymer ?
#
loop_
_entity_poly.entity_id
_entity_poly.type
_entity_poly.pdbx_seq_one_letter_code
_entity_poly.pdbx_strand_id
1 'polypeptide(L)'
;MNEIFPLTPAMWQEYARDEASISAGEIWELYREFELAIFSRIDKINLTEKKKQVLQIRSIFHRQLSVALANSSATLLAYKSWEVEQGAVLDVESSNLDGISSNVASAYQKALEMCNARPHVEEQISRQDLSHSEKFQQYMIYLKYEQSSEDPGRVQLLYERAITDFPVSTICILIDSPLHVGNVVRDVYSRATKNCPWVGELWVRSLLSLEHGRVSEEEISTVGLIVTIHSELNQFS
;
A
#
# COMPACT_ATOMS: atom_id res chain seq x y z
N MET A 1 30.14 -1.69 24.05
CA MET A 1 28.90 -2.27 23.50
C MET A 1 27.97 -2.51 24.68
N ASN A 2 26.81 -1.85 24.73
CA ASN A 2 25.84 -2.09 25.79
C ASN A 2 25.11 -3.41 25.50
N GLU A 3 25.07 -4.31 26.48
CA GLU A 3 24.47 -5.65 26.36
C GLU A 3 22.96 -5.65 26.06
N ILE A 4 22.32 -4.48 26.10
CA ILE A 4 20.86 -4.32 25.96
C ILE A 4 20.46 -3.84 24.54
N PHE A 5 21.36 -3.16 23.82
CA PHE A 5 21.10 -2.70 22.45
C PHE A 5 22.37 -2.89 21.61
N PRO A 6 22.49 -4.02 20.87
CA PRO A 6 23.73 -4.40 20.18
C PRO A 6 24.05 -3.54 18.95
N LEU A 7 23.12 -2.69 18.51
CA LEU A 7 23.25 -1.87 17.30
C LEU A 7 23.44 -0.40 17.65
N THR A 8 24.43 0.23 17.02
CA THR A 8 24.66 1.68 17.13
C THR A 8 23.61 2.44 16.29
N PRO A 9 23.28 3.71 16.62
CA PRO A 9 22.35 4.51 15.82
C PRO A 9 22.71 4.59 14.33
N ALA A 10 24.00 4.55 13.98
CA ALA A 10 24.45 4.50 12.59
C ALA A 10 24.09 3.17 11.90
N MET A 11 24.24 2.04 12.60
CA MET A 11 23.81 0.73 12.10
C MET A 11 22.30 0.64 11.93
N TRP A 12 21.52 1.29 12.80
CA TRP A 12 20.07 1.41 12.61
C TRP A 12 19.70 2.24 11.39
N GLN A 13 20.46 3.29 11.08
CA GLN A 13 20.27 4.11 9.89
C GLN A 13 20.71 3.40 8.60
N GLU A 14 21.71 2.54 8.66
CA GLU A 14 22.10 1.66 7.56
C GLU A 14 21.05 0.57 7.34
N TYR A 15 20.65 -0.12 8.40
CA TYR A 15 19.57 -1.11 8.37
C TYR A 15 18.27 -0.51 7.82
N ALA A 16 17.85 0.68 8.27
CA ALA A 16 16.65 1.34 7.78
C ALA A 16 16.77 1.78 6.30
N ARG A 17 17.98 2.09 5.82
CA ARG A 17 18.22 2.41 4.39
C ARG A 17 18.20 1.16 3.53
N ASP A 18 18.80 0.08 4.02
CA ASP A 18 18.80 -1.21 3.35
C ASP A 18 17.38 -1.79 3.31
N GLU A 19 16.60 -1.68 4.40
CA GLU A 19 15.18 -2.04 4.43
C GLU A 19 14.32 -1.14 3.52
N ALA A 20 14.60 0.16 3.45
CA ALA A 20 13.90 1.08 2.55
C ALA A 20 14.21 0.81 1.06
N SER A 21 15.28 0.05 0.77
CA SER A 21 15.61 -0.38 -0.59
C SER A 21 14.93 -1.69 -1.00
N ILE A 22 14.23 -2.37 -0.08
CA ILE A 22 13.57 -3.64 -0.37
C ILE A 22 12.34 -3.39 -1.25
N SER A 23 12.31 -4.03 -2.42
CA SER A 23 11.17 -4.01 -3.32
C SER A 23 10.03 -4.86 -2.80
N ALA A 24 8.80 -4.55 -3.22
CA ALA A 24 7.63 -5.34 -2.85
C ALA A 24 7.77 -6.83 -3.22
N GLY A 25 8.49 -7.16 -4.30
CA GLY A 25 8.76 -8.54 -4.70
C GLY A 25 9.63 -9.29 -3.69
N GLU A 26 10.67 -8.64 -3.18
CA GLU A 26 11.59 -9.20 -2.19
C GLU A 26 10.89 -9.41 -0.83
N ILE A 27 9.98 -8.52 -0.43
CA ILE A 27 9.18 -8.70 0.80
C ILE A 27 8.39 -10.01 0.74
N TRP A 28 7.77 -10.29 -0.41
CA TRP A 28 7.04 -11.54 -0.60
C TRP A 28 7.97 -12.75 -0.60
N GLU A 29 9.14 -12.66 -1.23
CA GLU A 29 10.15 -13.72 -1.24
C GLU A 29 10.63 -14.06 0.17
N LEU A 30 11.04 -13.06 0.95
CA LEU A 30 11.45 -13.22 2.35
C LEU A 30 10.34 -13.83 3.20
N TYR A 31 9.09 -13.39 3.00
CA TYR A 31 7.96 -13.96 3.74
C TYR A 31 7.72 -15.43 3.38
N ARG A 32 7.84 -15.82 2.10
CA ARG A 32 7.74 -17.22 1.67
C ARG A 32 8.87 -18.07 2.23
N GLU A 33 10.10 -17.57 2.19
CA GLU A 33 11.28 -18.28 2.73
C GLU A 33 11.14 -18.53 4.23
N PHE A 34 10.63 -17.54 4.98
CA PHE A 34 10.33 -17.68 6.39
C PHE A 34 9.33 -18.82 6.65
N GLU A 35 8.23 -18.88 5.91
CA GLU A 35 7.19 -19.91 6.10
C GLU A 35 7.64 -21.30 5.62
N LEU A 36 8.51 -21.37 4.60
CA LEU A 36 9.16 -22.60 4.15
C LEU A 36 10.19 -23.10 5.18
N ALA A 37 10.91 -22.19 5.84
CA ALA A 37 11.83 -22.54 6.92
C ALA A 37 11.07 -23.11 8.14
N ILE A 38 9.90 -22.56 8.47
CA ILE A 38 9.00 -23.12 9.49
C ILE A 38 8.54 -24.51 9.06
N PHE A 39 8.05 -24.67 7.83
CA PHE A 39 7.61 -25.96 7.31
C PHE A 39 8.69 -27.05 7.40
N SER A 40 9.94 -26.69 7.13
CA SER A 40 11.09 -27.59 7.20
C SER A 40 11.43 -28.02 8.63
N ARG A 41 11.08 -27.21 9.63
CA ARG A 41 11.34 -27.48 11.07
C ARG A 41 10.24 -28.29 11.75
N ILE A 42 9.05 -28.38 11.15
CA ILE A 42 7.94 -29.17 11.74
C ILE A 42 8.28 -30.66 11.70
N ASP A 43 8.15 -31.31 12.86
CA ASP A 43 8.39 -32.75 12.99
C ASP A 43 7.50 -33.57 12.05
N LYS A 44 8.10 -34.59 11.41
CA LYS A 44 7.42 -35.46 10.45
C LYS A 44 6.19 -36.18 11.02
N ILE A 45 6.14 -36.33 12.34
CA ILE A 45 5.06 -37.01 13.08
C ILE A 45 3.82 -36.10 13.18
N ASN A 46 3.99 -34.77 13.21
CA ASN A 46 2.89 -33.82 13.35
C ASN A 46 2.29 -33.46 11.98
N LEU A 47 1.62 -34.46 11.38
CA LEU A 47 0.98 -34.33 10.07
C LEU A 47 -0.09 -33.23 10.04
N THR A 48 -0.75 -32.95 11.17
CA THR A 48 -1.78 -31.92 11.30
C THR A 48 -1.22 -30.52 11.15
N GLU A 49 -0.13 -30.21 11.85
CA GLU A 49 0.54 -28.90 11.74
C GLU A 49 1.17 -28.73 10.37
N LYS A 50 1.79 -29.80 9.84
CA LYS A 50 2.37 -29.77 8.51
C LYS A 50 1.34 -29.45 7.43
N LYS A 51 0.13 -30.04 7.50
CA LYS A 51 -0.97 -29.72 6.58
C LYS A 51 -1.44 -28.27 6.69
N LYS A 52 -1.55 -27.73 7.92
CA LYS A 52 -1.91 -26.33 8.14
C LYS A 52 -0.87 -25.41 7.50
N GLN A 53 0.41 -25.73 7.68
CA GLN A 53 1.51 -24.94 7.11
C GLN A 53 1.50 -24.96 5.57
N VAL A 54 1.21 -26.10 4.94
CA VAL A 54 1.03 -26.18 3.47
C VAL A 54 -0.11 -25.27 3.02
N LEU A 55 -1.24 -25.25 3.74
CA LEU A 55 -2.35 -24.35 3.39
C LEU A 55 -1.98 -22.87 3.53
N GLN A 56 -1.19 -22.51 4.55
CA GLN A 56 -0.68 -21.15 4.71
C GLN A 56 0.23 -20.75 3.54
N ILE A 57 1.22 -21.58 3.21
CA ILE A 57 2.13 -21.32 2.09
C ILE A 57 1.36 -21.20 0.77
N ARG A 58 0.38 -22.08 0.53
CA ARG A 58 -0.50 -21.98 -0.64
C ARG A 58 -1.28 -20.66 -0.67
N SER A 59 -1.84 -20.24 0.47
CA SER A 59 -2.54 -18.96 0.59
C SER A 59 -1.63 -17.77 0.29
N ILE A 60 -0.36 -17.85 0.66
CA ILE A 60 0.64 -16.80 0.38
C ILE A 60 0.90 -16.72 -1.12
N PHE A 61 1.14 -17.86 -1.79
CA PHE A 61 1.29 -17.88 -3.24
C PHE A 61 0.06 -17.31 -3.96
N HIS A 62 -1.14 -17.71 -3.57
CA HIS A 62 -2.38 -17.20 -4.17
C HIS A 62 -2.51 -15.69 -3.99
N ARG A 63 -2.22 -15.20 -2.79
CA ARG A 63 -2.25 -13.76 -2.51
C ARG A 63 -1.22 -13.01 -3.34
N GLN A 64 0.01 -13.51 -3.43
CA GLN A 64 1.08 -12.88 -4.19
C GLN A 64 0.80 -12.86 -5.69
N LEU A 65 0.30 -13.95 -6.26
CA LEU A 65 -0.10 -14.02 -7.68
C LEU A 65 -1.25 -13.06 -8.02
N SER A 66 -2.05 -12.67 -7.02
CA SER A 66 -3.11 -11.67 -7.17
C SER A 66 -2.61 -10.23 -7.12
N VAL A 67 -1.32 -9.99 -6.81
CA VAL A 67 -0.73 -8.65 -6.77
C VAL A 67 0.00 -8.35 -8.07
N ALA A 68 -0.27 -7.19 -8.66
CA ALA A 68 0.44 -6.68 -9.82
C ALA A 68 1.90 -6.34 -9.50
N LEU A 69 2.80 -7.31 -9.68
CA LEU A 69 4.25 -7.20 -9.47
C LEU A 69 5.02 -7.60 -10.73
N ALA A 70 6.20 -7.00 -10.93
CA ALA A 70 7.06 -7.28 -12.09
C ALA A 70 7.62 -8.73 -12.11
N ASN A 71 7.84 -9.35 -10.94
CA ASN A 71 8.34 -10.73 -10.80
C ASN A 71 7.21 -11.79 -10.81
N SER A 72 6.04 -11.47 -11.36
CA SER A 72 4.85 -12.34 -11.33
C SER A 72 5.06 -13.65 -12.10
N SER A 73 5.83 -13.67 -13.19
CA SER A 73 6.15 -14.88 -13.96
C SER A 73 7.04 -15.86 -13.17
N ALA A 74 8.09 -15.37 -12.52
CA ALA A 74 8.95 -16.17 -11.65
C ALA A 74 8.16 -16.77 -10.47
N THR A 75 7.23 -16.00 -9.91
CA THR A 75 6.34 -16.47 -8.83
C THR A 75 5.41 -17.60 -9.30
N LEU A 76 4.86 -17.51 -10.51
CA LEU A 76 4.02 -18.56 -11.08
C LEU A 76 4.80 -19.87 -11.25
N LEU A 77 6.01 -19.79 -11.78
CA LEU A 77 6.90 -20.96 -11.94
C LEU A 77 7.23 -21.58 -10.58
N ALA A 78 7.60 -20.75 -9.60
CA ALA A 78 7.89 -21.23 -8.23
C ALA A 78 6.67 -21.91 -7.59
N TYR A 79 5.46 -21.37 -7.79
CA TYR A 79 4.22 -21.98 -7.30
C TYR A 79 3.95 -23.35 -7.96
N LYS A 80 4.13 -23.45 -9.28
CA LYS A 80 3.97 -24.71 -10.01
C LYS A 80 4.94 -25.77 -9.52
N SER A 81 6.23 -25.43 -9.40
CA SER A 81 7.25 -26.33 -8.86
C SER A 81 6.89 -26.80 -7.44
N TRP A 82 6.42 -25.88 -6.59
CA TRP A 82 6.03 -26.21 -5.22
C TRP A 82 4.79 -27.11 -5.14
N GLU A 83 3.76 -26.88 -5.95
CA GLU A 83 2.58 -27.78 -6.00
C GLU A 83 2.95 -29.18 -6.51
N VAL A 84 3.90 -29.30 -7.44
CA VAL A 84 4.44 -30.61 -7.88
C VAL A 84 5.14 -31.32 -6.72
N GLU A 85 5.93 -30.60 -5.90
CA GLU A 85 6.53 -31.16 -4.68
C GLU A 85 5.48 -31.64 -3.67
N GLN A 86 4.29 -31.03 -3.65
CA GLN A 86 3.16 -31.48 -2.82
C GLN A 86 2.34 -32.61 -3.46
N GLY A 87 2.69 -33.07 -4.66
CA GLY A 87 2.07 -34.21 -5.36
C GLY A 87 1.01 -33.83 -6.40
N ALA A 88 0.91 -32.57 -6.80
CA ALA A 88 0.04 -32.16 -7.91
C ALA A 88 0.69 -32.51 -9.27
N VAL A 89 -0.13 -32.87 -10.26
CA VAL A 89 0.34 -33.06 -11.65
C VAL A 89 0.17 -31.74 -12.38
N LEU A 90 1.24 -30.94 -12.42
CA LEU A 90 1.30 -29.68 -13.15
C LEU A 90 2.47 -29.68 -14.13
N ASP A 91 2.28 -29.03 -15.28
CA ASP A 91 3.37 -28.75 -16.20
C ASP A 91 4.16 -27.52 -15.71
N VAL A 92 5.39 -27.80 -15.25
CA VAL A 92 6.26 -26.84 -14.55
C VAL A 92 6.85 -25.80 -15.50
N GLU A 93 7.06 -26.14 -16.77
CA GLU A 93 7.80 -25.30 -17.72
C GLU A 93 6.91 -24.42 -18.59
N SER A 94 5.62 -24.73 -18.75
CA SER A 94 4.73 -23.89 -19.54
C SER A 94 4.22 -22.67 -18.78
N SER A 95 3.97 -21.58 -19.51
CA SER A 95 3.21 -20.42 -19.02
C SER A 95 1.71 -20.67 -18.92
N ASN A 96 1.24 -21.86 -19.33
CA ASN A 96 -0.17 -22.21 -19.35
C ASN A 96 -0.71 -22.35 -17.92
N LEU A 97 -1.94 -21.86 -17.70
CA LEU A 97 -2.62 -21.92 -16.40
C LEU A 97 -3.34 -23.27 -16.16
N ASP A 98 -3.08 -24.26 -17.02
CA ASP A 98 -3.69 -25.57 -16.96
C ASP A 98 -3.38 -26.28 -15.64
N GLY A 99 -4.42 -26.72 -14.95
CA GLY A 99 -4.34 -27.39 -13.63
C GLY A 99 -4.37 -26.44 -12.43
N ILE A 100 -4.27 -25.12 -12.62
CA ILE A 100 -4.47 -24.14 -11.55
C ILE A 100 -5.98 -23.88 -11.38
N SER A 101 -6.42 -23.64 -10.13
CA SER A 101 -7.81 -23.23 -9.89
C SER A 101 -8.17 -21.97 -10.68
N SER A 102 -9.36 -21.96 -11.31
CA SER A 102 -9.85 -20.84 -12.14
C SER A 102 -9.79 -19.47 -11.44
N ASN A 103 -10.04 -19.45 -10.13
CA ASN A 103 -9.98 -18.22 -9.33
C ASN A 103 -8.56 -17.63 -9.28
N VAL A 104 -7.53 -18.47 -9.10
CA VAL A 104 -6.13 -18.02 -9.06
C VAL A 104 -5.64 -17.64 -10.46
N ALA A 105 -6.05 -18.39 -11.49
CA ALA A 105 -5.74 -18.07 -12.88
C ALA A 105 -6.29 -16.70 -13.30
N SER A 106 -7.56 -16.41 -12.99
CA SER A 106 -8.18 -15.12 -13.29
C SER A 106 -7.58 -13.97 -12.47
N ALA A 107 -7.27 -14.19 -11.20
CA ALA A 107 -6.60 -13.20 -10.36
C ALA A 107 -5.19 -12.87 -10.88
N TYR A 108 -4.43 -13.89 -11.31
CA TYR A 108 -3.11 -13.73 -11.92
C TYR A 108 -3.19 -12.95 -13.24
N GLN A 109 -4.14 -13.31 -14.11
CA GLN A 109 -4.33 -12.61 -15.39
C GLN A 109 -4.65 -11.13 -15.17
N LYS A 110 -5.57 -10.83 -14.23
CA LYS A 110 -5.89 -9.45 -13.85
C LYS A 110 -4.66 -8.72 -13.31
N ALA A 111 -3.87 -9.36 -12.45
CA ALA A 111 -2.65 -8.78 -11.89
C ALA A 111 -1.61 -8.48 -12.98
N LEU A 112 -1.47 -9.37 -13.97
CA LEU A 112 -0.56 -9.22 -15.10
C LEU A 112 -0.97 -8.06 -16.02
N GLU A 113 -2.25 -7.96 -16.36
CA GLU A 113 -2.81 -6.82 -17.12
C GLU A 113 -2.58 -5.50 -16.39
N MET A 114 -2.86 -5.46 -15.09
CA MET A 114 -2.61 -4.28 -14.25
C MET A 114 -1.11 -3.93 -14.14
N CYS A 115 -0.22 -4.93 -14.13
CA CYS A 115 1.22 -4.70 -14.10
C CYS A 115 1.73 -4.13 -15.43
N ASN A 116 1.21 -4.62 -16.56
CA ASN A 116 1.62 -4.20 -17.89
C ASN A 116 1.03 -2.85 -18.29
N ALA A 117 -0.12 -2.48 -17.74
CA ALA A 117 -0.76 -1.20 -18.05
C ALA A 117 -0.06 0.00 -17.40
N ARG A 118 0.71 -0.18 -16.32
CA ARG A 118 1.27 0.91 -15.50
C ARG A 118 2.68 1.44 -15.81
N PRO A 119 3.60 0.75 -16.52
CA PRO A 119 4.97 1.22 -16.64
C PRO A 119 5.08 2.63 -17.22
N HIS A 120 4.21 2.96 -18.18
CA HIS A 120 4.22 4.27 -18.83
C HIS A 120 3.87 5.44 -17.89
N VAL A 121 2.91 5.27 -16.96
CA VAL A 121 2.55 6.29 -15.95
C VAL A 121 3.56 6.35 -14.81
N GLU A 122 4.13 5.20 -14.42
CA GLU A 122 5.17 5.12 -13.39
C GLU A 122 6.49 5.76 -13.84
N GLU A 123 6.86 5.56 -15.09
CA GLU A 123 8.03 6.18 -15.70
C GLU A 123 7.87 7.71 -15.72
N GLN A 124 6.69 8.22 -16.09
CA GLN A 124 6.42 9.66 -16.16
C GLN A 124 6.66 10.38 -14.82
N ILE A 125 6.35 9.75 -13.69
CA ILE A 125 6.53 10.35 -12.36
C ILE A 125 7.96 10.19 -11.83
N SER A 126 8.67 9.15 -12.29
CA SER A 126 10.02 8.81 -11.82
C SER A 126 11.12 9.59 -12.54
N ARG A 127 10.79 10.38 -13.58
CA ARG A 127 11.74 11.22 -14.31
C ARG A 127 12.35 12.28 -13.37
N GLN A 128 13.68 12.29 -13.28
CA GLN A 128 14.43 13.22 -12.42
C GLN A 128 14.49 14.65 -12.96
N ASP A 129 14.25 14.84 -14.26
CA ASP A 129 14.37 16.13 -14.94
C ASP A 129 13.14 17.05 -14.79
N LEU A 130 12.09 16.59 -14.08
CA LEU A 130 10.84 17.32 -13.97
C LEU A 130 10.89 18.43 -12.92
N SER A 131 10.35 19.61 -13.25
CA SER A 131 10.07 20.61 -12.24
C SER A 131 8.99 20.12 -11.26
N HIS A 132 8.96 20.72 -10.07
CA HIS A 132 7.98 20.40 -9.03
C HIS A 132 6.52 20.51 -9.55
N SER A 133 6.22 21.53 -10.37
CA SER A 133 4.91 21.72 -10.97
C SER A 133 4.56 20.65 -12.00
N GLU A 134 5.51 20.24 -12.83
CA GLU A 134 5.29 19.21 -13.85
C GLU A 134 5.10 17.84 -13.21
N LYS A 135 5.91 17.49 -12.20
CA LYS A 135 5.78 16.23 -11.47
C LYS A 135 4.41 16.13 -10.79
N PHE A 136 3.92 17.23 -10.20
CA PHE A 136 2.56 17.29 -9.65
C PHE A 136 1.48 17.07 -10.72
N GLN A 137 1.63 17.67 -11.91
CA GLN A 137 0.71 17.41 -13.03
C GLN A 137 0.71 15.94 -13.47
N GLN A 138 1.86 15.26 -13.48
CA GLN A 138 1.93 13.83 -13.77
C GLN A 138 1.19 12.99 -12.72
N TYR A 139 1.32 13.31 -11.43
CA TYR A 139 0.51 12.68 -10.38
C TYR A 139 -1.00 12.87 -10.62
N MET A 140 -1.43 14.06 -11.06
CA MET A 140 -2.84 14.32 -11.38
C MET A 140 -3.34 13.51 -12.57
N ILE A 141 -2.51 13.32 -13.59
CA ILE A 141 -2.83 12.46 -14.74
C ILE A 141 -2.96 11.01 -14.28
N TYR A 142 -2.03 10.53 -13.45
CA TYR A 142 -2.06 9.17 -12.93
C TYR A 142 -3.28 8.91 -12.02
N LEU A 143 -3.64 9.88 -11.16
CA LEU A 143 -4.83 9.79 -10.33
C LEU A 143 -6.11 9.67 -11.17
N LYS A 144 -6.23 10.46 -12.25
CA LYS A 144 -7.37 10.36 -13.17
C LYS A 144 -7.43 9.00 -13.87
N TYR A 145 -6.27 8.45 -14.23
CA TYR A 145 -6.17 7.12 -14.81
C TYR A 145 -6.62 6.03 -13.83
N GLU A 146 -6.16 6.04 -12.57
CA GLU A 146 -6.60 5.05 -11.57
C GLU A 146 -8.05 5.28 -11.09
N GLN A 147 -8.58 6.51 -11.17
CA GLN A 147 -10.00 6.75 -10.91
C GLN A 147 -10.89 6.10 -11.97
N SER A 148 -10.41 5.97 -13.21
CA SER A 148 -11.13 5.26 -14.27
C SER A 148 -11.08 3.73 -14.15
N SER A 149 -10.17 3.18 -13.33
CA SER A 149 -9.97 1.73 -13.15
C SER A 149 -10.82 1.14 -12.00
N GLU A 150 -11.62 1.96 -11.31
CA GLU A 150 -12.53 1.59 -10.21
C GLU A 150 -11.86 0.76 -9.08
N ASP A 151 -10.58 0.98 -8.77
CA ASP A 151 -9.90 0.38 -7.61
C ASP A 151 -9.63 1.43 -6.51
N PRO A 152 -10.52 1.56 -5.50
CA PRO A 152 -10.39 2.57 -4.45
C PRO A 152 -9.08 2.46 -3.64
N GLY A 153 -8.59 1.24 -3.44
CA GLY A 153 -7.37 1.01 -2.67
C GLY A 153 -6.13 1.54 -3.40
N ARG A 154 -6.14 1.48 -4.74
CA ARG A 154 -5.04 2.01 -5.57
C ARG A 154 -5.04 3.51 -5.62
N VAL A 155 -6.21 4.11 -5.78
CA VAL A 155 -6.34 5.57 -5.74
C VAL A 155 -5.83 6.08 -4.39
N GLN A 156 -6.21 5.43 -3.27
CA GLN A 156 -5.68 5.77 -1.95
C GLN A 156 -4.15 5.63 -1.86
N LEU A 157 -3.58 4.53 -2.34
CA LEU A 157 -2.12 4.33 -2.31
C LEU A 157 -1.38 5.40 -3.11
N LEU A 158 -1.88 5.74 -4.30
CA LEU A 158 -1.28 6.76 -5.15
C LEU A 158 -1.38 8.15 -4.48
N TYR A 159 -2.47 8.42 -3.80
CA TYR A 159 -2.60 9.62 -2.97
C TYR A 159 -1.57 9.67 -1.84
N GLU A 160 -1.42 8.61 -1.05
CA GLU A 160 -0.44 8.57 0.04
C GLU A 160 0.99 8.78 -0.51
N ARG A 161 1.30 8.22 -1.68
CA ARG A 161 2.57 8.47 -2.39
C ARG A 161 2.70 9.91 -2.90
N ALA A 162 1.61 10.56 -3.29
CA ALA A 162 1.66 11.97 -3.70
C ALA A 162 1.79 12.92 -2.49
N ILE A 163 1.35 12.51 -1.29
CA ILE A 163 1.50 13.28 -0.05
C ILE A 163 2.97 13.32 0.39
N THR A 164 3.75 12.25 0.18
CA THR A 164 5.18 12.25 0.53
C THR A 164 5.96 13.29 -0.25
N ASP A 165 5.57 13.53 -1.50
CA ASP A 165 6.26 14.46 -2.40
C ASP A 165 5.65 15.88 -2.35
N PHE A 166 4.33 15.99 -2.16
CA PHE A 166 3.55 17.23 -2.24
C PHE A 166 2.52 17.32 -1.11
N PRO A 167 2.96 17.46 0.16
CA PRO A 167 2.06 17.35 1.31
C PRO A 167 0.95 18.39 1.29
N VAL A 168 1.23 19.64 0.92
CA VAL A 168 0.23 20.73 0.95
C VAL A 168 -0.75 20.64 -0.22
N SER A 169 -0.24 20.49 -1.45
CA SER A 169 -1.06 20.51 -2.67
C SER A 169 -1.92 19.26 -2.83
N THR A 170 -1.39 18.08 -2.49
CA THR A 170 -2.10 16.80 -2.62
C THR A 170 -3.23 16.66 -1.61
N ILE A 171 -3.04 17.15 -0.39
CA ILE A 171 -4.05 17.13 0.67
C ILE A 171 -5.33 17.86 0.24
N CYS A 172 -5.20 19.00 -0.44
CA CYS A 172 -6.36 19.75 -0.94
C CYS A 172 -7.16 18.95 -1.99
N ILE A 173 -6.49 18.21 -2.87
CA ILE A 173 -7.15 17.40 -3.91
C ILE A 173 -7.84 16.16 -3.32
N LEU A 174 -7.22 15.53 -2.32
CA LEU A 174 -7.74 14.29 -1.72
C LEU A 174 -9.09 14.52 -1.05
N ILE A 175 -9.24 15.70 -0.44
CA ILE A 175 -10.47 16.19 0.18
C ILE A 175 -11.61 16.37 -0.83
N ASP A 176 -11.28 16.77 -2.06
CA ASP A 176 -12.25 16.91 -3.15
C ASP A 176 -12.51 15.58 -3.89
N SER A 177 -11.85 14.48 -3.50
CA SER A 177 -12.00 13.18 -4.15
C SER A 177 -13.21 12.39 -3.63
N PRO A 178 -13.85 11.56 -4.47
CA PRO A 178 -15.05 10.82 -4.09
C PRO A 178 -14.79 9.61 -3.17
N LEU A 179 -13.59 9.47 -2.58
CA LEU A 179 -13.24 8.37 -1.67
C LEU A 179 -13.92 8.52 -0.30
N HIS A 180 -15.25 8.46 -0.29
CA HIS A 180 -16.13 8.67 0.86
C HIS A 180 -16.26 7.42 1.74
N VAL A 181 -15.15 6.82 2.15
CA VAL A 181 -15.17 5.72 3.13
C VAL A 181 -15.03 6.32 4.52
N GLY A 182 -16.14 6.38 5.27
CA GLY A 182 -16.34 7.09 6.54
C GLY A 182 -15.09 7.41 7.38
N ASN A 183 -14.44 6.41 7.97
CA ASN A 183 -13.30 6.64 8.88
C ASN A 183 -12.05 7.21 8.18
N VAL A 184 -11.84 6.88 6.90
CA VAL A 184 -10.69 7.35 6.11
C VAL A 184 -10.77 8.86 5.91
N VAL A 185 -11.98 9.37 5.69
CA VAL A 185 -12.25 10.81 5.49
C VAL A 185 -11.84 11.60 6.75
N ARG A 186 -12.13 11.10 7.94
CA ARG A 186 -11.74 11.74 9.20
C ARG A 186 -10.21 11.81 9.36
N ASP A 187 -9.52 10.70 9.11
CA ASP A 187 -8.06 10.65 9.26
C ASP A 187 -7.37 11.55 8.24
N VAL A 188 -7.92 11.63 7.03
CA VAL A 188 -7.51 12.58 5.99
C VAL A 188 -7.65 14.02 6.48
N TYR A 189 -8.82 14.44 6.98
CA TYR A 189 -9.02 15.81 7.44
C TYR A 189 -8.16 16.14 8.67
N SER A 190 -7.95 15.18 9.58
CA SER A 190 -7.03 15.35 10.72
C SER A 190 -5.60 15.60 10.27
N ARG A 191 -5.11 14.84 9.27
CA ARG A 191 -3.77 15.06 8.69
C ARG A 191 -3.72 16.38 7.91
N ALA A 192 -4.79 16.71 7.20
CA ALA A 192 -4.89 17.92 6.40
C ALA A 192 -4.79 19.19 7.23
N THR A 193 -5.57 19.26 8.31
CA THR A 193 -5.61 20.40 9.23
C THR A 193 -4.30 20.57 10.00
N LYS A 194 -3.59 19.47 10.30
CA LYS A 194 -2.24 19.50 10.89
C LYS A 194 -1.15 19.99 9.94
N ASN A 195 -1.21 19.58 8.67
CA ASN A 195 -0.23 19.96 7.66
C ASN A 195 -0.49 21.35 7.05
N CYS A 196 -1.76 21.76 6.98
CA CYS A 196 -2.20 23.02 6.36
C CYS A 196 -3.13 23.83 7.29
N PRO A 197 -2.69 24.21 8.50
CA PRO A 197 -3.55 24.87 9.49
C PRO A 197 -4.05 26.26 9.04
N TRP A 198 -3.38 26.89 8.07
CA TRP A 198 -3.73 28.22 7.55
C TRP A 198 -4.91 28.21 6.55
N VAL A 199 -5.36 27.06 6.08
CA VAL A 199 -6.47 26.98 5.10
C VAL A 199 -7.80 26.82 5.84
N GLY A 200 -8.51 27.94 6.05
CA GLY A 200 -9.79 27.94 6.78
C GLY A 200 -10.86 27.00 6.19
N GLU A 201 -10.92 26.88 4.86
CA GLU A 201 -11.86 26.00 4.16
C GLU A 201 -11.67 24.51 4.55
N LEU A 202 -10.43 24.08 4.85
CA LEU A 202 -10.15 22.71 5.30
C LEU A 202 -10.79 22.42 6.67
N TRP A 203 -10.76 23.40 7.57
CA TRP A 203 -11.34 23.28 8.89
C TRP A 203 -12.87 23.22 8.84
N VAL A 204 -13.48 24.03 7.98
CA VAL A 204 -14.94 24.00 7.75
C VAL A 204 -15.37 22.62 7.24
N ARG A 205 -14.68 22.09 6.23
CA ARG A 205 -14.97 20.75 5.69
C ARG A 205 -14.70 19.63 6.69
N SER A 206 -13.65 19.76 7.51
CA SER A 206 -13.38 18.83 8.60
C SER A 206 -14.53 18.80 9.60
N LEU A 207 -15.02 19.96 10.06
CA LEU A 207 -16.16 20.06 10.98
C LEU A 207 -17.43 19.47 10.37
N LEU A 208 -17.73 19.78 9.11
CA LEU A 208 -18.87 19.18 8.39
C LEU A 208 -18.74 17.65 8.32
N SER A 209 -17.55 17.11 8.06
CA SER A 209 -17.35 15.66 8.02
C SER A 209 -17.60 14.97 9.37
N LEU A 210 -17.23 15.63 10.48
CA LEU A 210 -17.47 15.13 11.84
C LEU A 210 -18.96 15.19 12.20
N GLU A 211 -19.66 16.24 11.79
CA GLU A 211 -21.12 16.37 11.96
C GLU A 211 -21.86 15.26 11.21
N HIS A 212 -21.51 15.02 9.94
CA HIS A 212 -22.09 13.93 9.15
C HIS A 212 -21.77 12.55 9.75
N GLY A 213 -20.59 12.40 10.37
CA GLY A 213 -20.17 11.18 11.06
C GLY A 213 -20.85 10.93 12.41
N ARG A 214 -21.71 11.83 12.91
CA ARG A 214 -22.36 11.78 14.23
C ARG A 214 -21.37 11.54 15.38
N VAL A 215 -20.23 12.21 15.29
CA VAL A 215 -19.15 12.14 16.27
C VAL A 215 -19.55 12.87 17.56
N SER A 216 -18.89 12.58 18.69
CA SER A 216 -19.22 13.20 19.98
C SER A 216 -19.06 14.73 19.95
N GLU A 217 -19.91 15.43 20.69
CA GLU A 217 -19.91 16.90 20.74
C GLU A 217 -18.60 17.46 21.33
N GLU A 218 -17.91 16.69 22.17
CA GLU A 218 -16.60 17.01 22.73
C GLU A 218 -15.49 17.08 21.66
N GLU A 219 -15.50 16.14 20.71
CA GLU A 219 -14.54 16.11 19.60
C GLU A 219 -14.79 17.25 18.61
N ILE A 220 -16.07 17.59 18.35
CA ILE A 220 -16.44 18.73 17.51
C ILE A 220 -16.03 20.05 18.18
N SER A 221 -16.28 20.18 19.49
CA SER A 221 -15.90 21.35 20.28
C SER A 221 -14.38 21.57 20.29
N THR A 222 -13.60 20.50 20.41
CA THR A 222 -12.13 20.56 20.40
C THR A 222 -11.60 21.12 19.07
N VAL A 223 -12.12 20.65 17.94
CA VAL A 223 -11.74 21.17 16.62
C VAL A 223 -12.21 22.62 16.45
N GLY A 224 -13.42 22.94 16.92
CA GLY A 224 -13.96 24.31 16.89
C GLY A 224 -13.10 25.32 17.67
N LEU A 225 -12.62 24.94 18.86
CA LEU A 225 -11.73 25.78 19.68
C LEU A 225 -10.41 26.08 18.98
N ILE A 226 -9.82 25.09 18.28
CA ILE A 226 -8.56 25.27 17.53
C ILE A 226 -8.77 26.28 16.39
N VAL A 227 -9.90 26.23 15.70
CA VAL A 227 -10.26 27.18 14.63
C VAL A 227 -10.38 28.59 15.18
N THR A 228 -11.06 28.78 16.31
CA THR A 228 -11.21 30.10 16.94
C THR A 228 -9.84 30.68 17.32
N ILE A 229 -8.98 29.88 17.97
CA ILE A 229 -7.63 30.32 18.37
C ILE A 229 -6.79 30.70 17.15
N HIS A 230 -6.81 29.91 16.07
CA HIS A 230 -6.09 30.25 14.84
C HIS A 230 -6.65 31.49 14.14
N SER A 231 -7.96 31.70 14.17
CA SER A 231 -8.58 32.90 13.59
C SER A 231 -8.20 34.18 14.34
N GLU A 232 -8.08 34.10 15.67
CA GLU A 232 -7.65 35.23 16.50
C GLU A 232 -6.17 35.54 16.27
N LEU A 233 -5.30 34.52 16.20
CA LEU A 233 -3.86 34.72 15.96
C LEU A 233 -3.55 35.33 14.57
N ASN A 234 -4.29 34.95 13.53
CA ASN A 234 -4.12 35.50 12.17
C ASN A 234 -4.69 36.92 12.00
N GLN A 235 -5.49 37.43 12.95
CA GLN A 235 -5.94 38.83 12.92
C GLN A 235 -4.88 39.81 13.48
N PHE A 236 -3.80 39.31 14.08
CA PHE A 236 -2.71 40.11 14.66
C PHE A 236 -1.42 40.13 13.83
N SER A 237 -1.42 39.58 12.61
CA SER A 237 -0.31 39.66 11.64
C SER A 237 -0.66 40.57 10.46
#